data_AF-A0A9P6V6M8-F1
#
_entry.id   AF-A0A9P6V6M8-F1
#
_cell.length_a   1.000
_cell.length_b   1.000
_cell.length_c   1.000
_cell.angle_alpha   90.00
_cell.angle_beta   90.00
_cell.angle_gamma   90.00
#
_symmetry.space_group_name_H-M   'P 1'
#
loop_
_entity.id
_entity.type
_entity.pdbx_description
1 polymer ?
#
loop_
_entity_poly.entity_id
_entity_poly.type
_entity_poly.pdbx_seq_one_letter_code
_entity_poly.pdbx_strand_id
1 'polypeptide(L)'
;MDIEDFAYLPCKPKATHFNPITLRNLKPGSIKEWCTCGLTKTGVWCDGKSHKGTSFKPLRWQVPKQPQTIYLMCDCRYTTRPPYCDGLHMDLPLKYFKRIQECPKQPHDPEVTKLCEECGWAGPRDKWPELPETDSEGSDFSDEDDSEEGDSEARRKKTEEDKARTLAANTPKVQIQLQTDQDTSASSPSSQAAVGEGSDNVTVEKFLFNAIIHL
;
A
#
# COMPACT_ATOMS: atom_id res chain seq x y z
N MET A 1 16.24 12.66 15.63
CA MET A 1 16.20 11.24 16.01
C MET A 1 16.83 10.50 14.86
N ASP A 2 18.07 10.08 15.05
CA ASP A 2 18.82 9.40 14.00
C ASP A 2 18.26 8.00 13.77
N ILE A 3 18.25 7.58 12.50
CA ILE A 3 17.62 6.33 12.02
C ILE A 3 18.34 5.07 12.57
N GLU A 4 19.44 5.25 13.32
CA GLU A 4 20.19 4.18 13.97
C GLU A 4 19.49 3.60 15.21
N ASP A 5 18.45 4.26 15.73
CA ASP A 5 17.74 3.86 16.97
C ASP A 5 16.67 2.77 16.80
N PHE A 6 16.55 2.14 15.63
CA PHE A 6 15.68 0.95 15.51
C PHE A 6 16.14 -0.22 16.39
N ALA A 7 17.31 -0.13 17.01
CA ALA A 7 17.79 -1.03 18.06
C ALA A 7 16.85 -1.09 19.29
N TYR A 8 16.08 -0.04 19.59
CA TYR A 8 15.25 0.04 20.81
C TYR A 8 13.89 -0.64 20.73
N LEU A 9 13.41 -1.06 19.55
CA LEU A 9 12.22 -1.91 19.49
C LEU A 9 12.61 -3.33 19.94
N PRO A 10 12.06 -3.83 21.07
CA PRO A 10 12.45 -5.13 21.62
C PRO A 10 12.15 -6.27 20.64
N CYS A 11 11.22 -6.06 19.71
CA CYS A 11 10.80 -7.02 18.71
C CYS A 11 10.69 -6.31 17.34
N LYS A 12 11.16 -6.95 16.27
CA LYS A 12 11.16 -6.39 14.91
C LYS A 12 9.92 -6.86 14.13
N PRO A 13 9.07 -5.94 13.65
CA PRO A 13 7.88 -6.31 12.90
C PRO A 13 8.20 -6.67 11.45
N LYS A 14 7.30 -7.41 10.81
CA LYS A 14 7.34 -7.60 9.35
C LYS A 14 6.99 -6.28 8.66
N ALA A 15 7.79 -5.87 7.69
CA ALA A 15 7.37 -4.82 6.76
C ALA A 15 6.40 -5.43 5.74
N THR A 16 5.11 -5.10 5.83
CA THR A 16 4.09 -5.58 4.87
C THR A 16 4.35 -4.99 3.49
N HIS A 17 4.36 -3.67 3.45
CA HIS A 17 4.72 -2.85 2.31
C HIS A 17 5.53 -1.67 2.81
N PHE A 18 6.51 -1.22 2.02
CA PHE A 18 7.28 -0.02 2.39
C PHE A 18 6.43 1.23 2.22
N ASN A 19 5.65 1.32 1.15
CA ASN A 19 4.82 2.50 0.89
C ASN A 19 3.65 2.62 1.89
N PRO A 20 3.26 3.84 2.27
CA PRO A 20 2.09 4.06 3.11
C PRO A 20 0.80 3.71 2.37
N ILE A 21 -0.22 3.33 3.12
CA ILE A 21 -1.57 3.15 2.58
C ILE A 21 -2.37 4.43 2.74
N THR A 22 -3.10 4.79 1.69
CA THR A 22 -4.00 5.94 1.69
C THR A 22 -5.40 5.46 2.06
N LEU A 23 -5.92 5.89 3.21
CA LEU A 23 -7.30 5.64 3.62
C LEU A 23 -8.16 6.88 3.43
N ARG A 24 -9.41 6.68 3.02
CA ARG A 24 -10.40 7.74 2.80
C ARG A 24 -11.64 7.47 3.65
N ASN A 25 -12.37 8.53 3.98
CA ASN A 25 -13.70 8.45 4.57
C ASN A 25 -13.78 7.63 5.88
N LEU A 26 -12.79 7.75 6.77
CA LEU A 26 -12.84 7.12 8.08
C LEU A 26 -13.90 7.80 8.97
N LYS A 27 -14.75 6.99 9.61
CA LYS A 27 -15.81 7.47 10.51
C LYS A 27 -15.21 8.17 11.74
N PRO A 28 -15.47 9.48 11.97
CA PRO A 28 -14.99 10.20 13.14
C PRO A 28 -15.38 9.53 14.44
N GLY A 29 -14.49 9.55 15.43
CA GLY A 29 -14.72 8.95 16.76
C GLY A 29 -14.74 7.43 16.78
N SER A 30 -14.71 6.75 15.63
CA SER A 30 -14.58 5.30 15.58
C SER A 30 -13.20 4.86 16.07
N ILE A 31 -13.17 3.69 16.70
CA ILE A 31 -11.95 3.11 17.24
C ILE A 31 -11.46 2.08 16.23
N LYS A 32 -10.18 2.18 15.90
CA LYS A 32 -9.49 1.24 15.02
C LYS A 32 -8.26 0.70 15.72
N GLU A 33 -7.87 -0.50 15.36
CA GLU A 33 -6.69 -1.15 15.90
C GLU A 33 -5.64 -1.20 14.81
N TRP A 34 -4.60 -0.37 14.92
CA TRP A 34 -3.47 -0.42 14.00
C TRP A 34 -2.62 -1.64 14.33
N CYS A 35 -2.35 -2.46 13.32
CA CYS A 35 -1.55 -3.65 13.50
C CYS A 35 -0.07 -3.22 13.71
N THR A 36 0.62 -3.84 14.65
CA THR A 36 2.02 -3.51 14.95
C THR A 36 2.99 -4.56 14.39
N CYS A 37 2.55 -5.80 14.19
CA CYS A 37 3.39 -6.92 13.74
C CYS A 37 3.61 -7.02 12.22
N GLY A 38 2.75 -6.38 11.40
CA GLY A 38 2.79 -6.50 9.94
C GLY A 38 2.28 -7.82 9.37
N LEU A 39 1.66 -8.67 10.21
CA LEU A 39 1.15 -9.97 9.79
C LEU A 39 -0.31 -9.94 9.34
N THR A 40 -1.03 -8.83 9.44
CA THR A 40 -2.49 -8.76 9.15
C THR A 40 -2.86 -9.07 7.68
N LYS A 41 -4.12 -9.46 7.41
CA LYS A 41 -4.72 -9.50 6.05
C LYS A 41 -5.48 -8.23 5.68
N THR A 42 -5.83 -7.40 6.66
CA THR A 42 -6.74 -6.25 6.49
C THR A 42 -5.99 -4.93 6.28
N GLY A 43 -4.83 -4.99 5.63
CA GLY A 43 -3.98 -3.83 5.33
C GLY A 43 -3.25 -3.32 6.58
N VAL A 44 -3.61 -2.13 7.05
CA VAL A 44 -3.00 -1.53 8.25
C VAL A 44 -3.71 -1.88 9.55
N TRP A 45 -4.94 -2.41 9.46
CA TRP A 45 -5.74 -2.74 10.63
C TRP A 45 -5.40 -4.13 11.16
N CYS A 46 -5.59 -4.34 12.46
CA CYS A 46 -5.48 -5.65 13.07
C CYS A 46 -6.64 -6.54 12.65
N ASP A 47 -6.36 -7.83 12.45
CA ASP A 47 -7.34 -8.87 12.16
C ASP A 47 -7.64 -9.76 13.39
N GLY A 48 -7.10 -9.41 14.56
CA GLY A 48 -7.30 -10.12 15.83
C GLY A 48 -6.59 -11.48 15.95
N LYS A 49 -6.26 -12.15 14.85
CA LYS A 49 -5.68 -13.51 14.83
C LYS A 49 -4.19 -13.53 14.50
N SER A 50 -3.72 -12.61 13.66
CA SER A 50 -2.38 -12.76 13.06
C SER A 50 -1.23 -12.36 13.97
N HIS A 51 -1.47 -11.52 14.97
CA HIS A 51 -0.47 -11.20 15.99
C HIS A 51 -0.42 -12.23 17.13
N LYS A 52 -1.41 -13.12 17.25
CA LYS A 52 -1.39 -14.19 18.26
C LYS A 52 -0.15 -15.06 18.06
N GLY A 53 0.49 -15.45 19.17
CA GLY A 53 1.76 -16.19 19.17
C GLY A 53 3.00 -15.30 18.95
N THR A 54 2.84 -13.99 18.84
CA THR A 54 3.95 -13.02 18.83
C THR A 54 3.84 -12.09 20.04
N SER A 55 4.92 -11.41 20.39
CA SER A 55 4.96 -10.39 21.45
C SER A 55 4.23 -9.09 21.08
N PHE A 56 3.79 -8.94 19.84
CA PHE A 56 3.13 -7.74 19.35
C PHE A 56 1.68 -7.64 19.82
N LYS A 57 1.31 -6.44 20.31
CA LYS A 57 -0.08 -6.07 20.60
C LYS A 57 -0.53 -4.96 19.65
N PRO A 58 -1.78 -5.01 19.13
CA PRO A 58 -2.30 -3.95 18.29
C PRO A 58 -2.40 -2.61 19.05
N LEU A 59 -2.21 -1.51 18.32
CA LEU A 59 -2.32 -0.17 18.88
C LEU A 59 -3.74 0.36 18.66
N ARG A 60 -4.46 0.64 19.75
CA ARG A 60 -5.77 1.29 19.68
C ARG A 60 -5.61 2.75 19.29
N TRP A 61 -6.22 3.14 18.18
CA TRP A 61 -6.25 4.50 17.67
C TRP A 61 -7.69 4.96 17.46
N GLN A 62 -8.00 6.16 17.97
CA GLN A 62 -9.30 6.79 17.74
C GLN A 62 -9.20 7.72 16.54
N VAL A 63 -10.13 7.58 15.59
CA VAL A 63 -10.25 8.51 14.46
C VAL A 63 -10.58 9.90 15.01
N PRO A 64 -9.79 10.94 14.66
CA PRO A 64 -10.05 12.30 15.12
C PRO A 64 -11.50 12.74 14.88
N LYS A 65 -12.06 13.51 15.83
CA LYS A 65 -13.43 14.06 15.70
C LYS A 65 -13.56 15.00 14.50
N GLN A 66 -12.47 15.64 14.10
CA GLN A 66 -12.37 16.43 12.87
C GLN A 66 -11.86 15.50 11.75
N PRO A 67 -12.73 15.03 10.83
CA PRO A 67 -12.32 14.14 9.77
C PRO A 67 -11.39 14.83 8.78
N GLN A 68 -10.33 14.13 8.39
CA GLN A 68 -9.59 14.43 7.17
C GLN A 68 -10.15 13.58 6.02
N THR A 69 -10.11 14.11 4.79
CA THR A 69 -10.51 13.36 3.60
C THR A 69 -9.57 12.18 3.33
N ILE A 70 -8.29 12.36 3.67
CA ILE A 70 -7.21 11.41 3.38
C ILE A 70 -6.37 11.21 4.63
N TYR A 71 -6.08 9.96 4.95
CA TYR A 71 -5.17 9.56 6.01
C TYR A 71 -4.05 8.69 5.42
N LEU A 72 -2.79 9.10 5.63
CA LEU A 72 -1.61 8.30 5.27
C LEU A 72 -1.20 7.44 6.46
N MET A 73 -1.53 6.16 6.42
CA MET A 73 -1.19 5.22 7.48
C MET A 73 0.11 4.49 7.15
N CYS A 74 0.91 4.23 8.17
CA CYS A 74 2.14 3.47 8.05
C CYS A 74 1.82 1.98 7.83
N ASP A 75 2.34 1.42 6.73
CA ASP A 75 2.23 -0.02 6.48
C ASP A 75 3.56 -0.77 6.66
N CYS A 76 4.69 -0.06 6.70
CA CYS A 76 5.99 -0.68 6.94
C CYS A 76 6.20 -1.11 8.40
N ARG A 77 5.48 -0.49 9.35
CA ARG A 77 5.54 -0.72 10.81
C ARG A 77 6.80 -0.18 11.51
N TYR A 78 7.54 0.71 10.87
CA TYR A 78 8.73 1.37 11.41
C TYR A 78 8.56 2.88 11.61
N THR A 79 7.32 3.37 11.61
CA THR A 79 7.04 4.79 11.91
C THR A 79 7.36 5.12 13.37
N THR A 80 7.91 6.30 13.61
CA THR A 80 8.07 6.92 14.93
C THR A 80 6.78 7.56 15.43
N ARG A 81 5.78 7.76 14.56
CA ARG A 81 4.49 8.39 14.87
C ARG A 81 3.30 7.49 14.52
N PRO A 82 3.16 6.31 15.14
CA PRO A 82 2.08 5.40 14.82
C PRO A 82 0.70 6.03 15.13
N PRO A 83 -0.33 5.76 14.30
CA PRO A 83 -0.34 4.91 13.11
C PRO A 83 0.06 5.62 11.80
N TYR A 84 0.47 6.88 11.86
CA TYR A 84 0.72 7.72 10.68
C TYR A 84 2.05 7.41 10.00
N CYS A 85 2.11 7.65 8.69
CA CYS A 85 3.37 7.62 7.96
C CYS A 85 4.22 8.86 8.30
N ASP A 86 5.52 8.65 8.51
CA ASP A 86 6.51 9.69 8.77
C ASP A 86 7.66 9.72 7.74
N GLY A 87 7.57 8.91 6.68
CA GLY A 87 8.57 8.88 5.60
C GLY A 87 9.76 7.96 5.84
N LEU A 88 9.92 7.34 7.03
CA LEU A 88 11.06 6.45 7.32
C LEU A 88 11.16 5.24 6.38
N HIS A 89 10.05 4.88 5.73
CA HIS A 89 10.01 3.79 4.77
C HIS A 89 10.85 4.02 3.51
N MET A 90 11.33 5.23 3.25
CA MET A 90 12.19 5.52 2.10
C MET A 90 13.57 4.86 2.25
N ASP A 91 14.14 4.90 3.45
CA ASP A 91 15.48 4.37 3.75
C ASP A 91 15.45 2.98 4.41
N LEU A 92 14.25 2.48 4.70
CA LEU A 92 14.05 1.19 5.36
C LEU A 92 14.39 -0.05 4.52
N PRO A 93 14.12 -0.13 3.19
CA PRO A 93 14.19 -1.39 2.45
C PRO A 93 15.56 -2.07 2.53
N LEU A 94 16.64 -1.31 2.30
CA LEU A 94 18.01 -1.85 2.36
C LEU A 94 18.35 -2.36 3.77
N LYS A 95 18.00 -1.59 4.80
CA LYS A 95 18.25 -1.95 6.21
C LYS A 95 17.44 -3.17 6.64
N TYR A 96 16.19 -3.27 6.17
CA TYR A 96 15.30 -4.38 6.44
C TYR A 96 15.83 -5.69 5.87
N PHE A 97 16.20 -5.71 4.59
CA PHE A 97 16.72 -6.92 3.95
C PHE A 97 18.09 -7.33 4.49
N LYS A 98 18.98 -6.36 4.75
CA LYS A 98 20.27 -6.63 5.39
C LYS A 98 20.09 -7.34 6.73
N ARG A 99 19.19 -6.84 7.58
CA ARG A 99 18.90 -7.46 8.89
C ARG A 99 18.35 -8.87 8.76
N ILE A 100 17.54 -9.17 7.75
CA ILE A 100 17.06 -10.53 7.50
C ILE A 100 18.24 -11.44 7.12
N GLN A 101 19.12 -11.00 6.21
CA GLN A 101 20.28 -11.76 5.77
C GLN A 101 21.26 -12.05 6.92
N GLU A 102 21.48 -11.06 7.79
CA GLU A 102 22.41 -11.14 8.93
C GLU A 102 21.77 -11.69 10.22
N CYS A 103 20.54 -12.22 10.13
CA CYS A 103 19.82 -12.72 11.30
C CYS A 103 20.54 -13.93 11.93
N PRO A 104 20.79 -13.95 13.24
CA PRO A 104 21.47 -15.07 13.90
C PRO A 104 20.60 -16.34 13.96
N LYS A 105 19.29 -16.23 13.72
CA LYS A 105 18.33 -17.35 13.62
C LYS A 105 18.20 -17.94 12.21
N GLN A 106 19.15 -17.68 11.31
CA GLN A 106 19.17 -18.33 10.01
C GLN A 106 19.58 -19.82 10.13
N PRO A 107 19.00 -20.73 9.32
CA PRO A 107 17.93 -20.47 8.35
C PRO A 107 16.56 -20.34 9.03
N HIS A 108 15.72 -19.43 8.53
CA HIS A 108 14.32 -19.38 8.97
C HIS A 108 13.54 -20.53 8.33
N ASP A 109 12.99 -21.43 9.15
CA ASP A 109 12.12 -22.51 8.68
C ASP A 109 10.70 -21.95 8.39
N PRO A 110 10.22 -21.98 7.13
CA PRO A 110 8.90 -21.49 6.74
C PRO A 110 7.72 -22.29 7.29
N GLU A 111 7.92 -23.50 7.78
CA GLU A 111 6.86 -24.36 8.33
C GLU A 111 6.64 -24.11 9.83
N VAL A 112 7.68 -23.66 10.52
CA VAL A 112 7.64 -23.44 11.97
C VAL A 112 7.55 -21.95 12.30
N THR A 113 8.27 -21.10 11.56
CA THR A 113 8.47 -19.70 11.95
C THR A 113 7.44 -18.79 11.29
N LYS A 114 6.40 -18.44 12.05
CA LYS A 114 5.42 -17.42 11.66
C LYS A 114 6.03 -16.03 11.51
N LEU A 115 6.82 -15.59 12.49
CA LEU A 115 7.54 -14.32 12.51
C LEU A 115 8.81 -14.47 13.36
N CYS A 116 9.95 -14.08 12.81
CA CYS A 116 11.19 -13.94 13.54
C CYS A 116 11.26 -12.54 14.15
N GLU A 117 11.06 -12.44 15.47
CA GLU A 117 11.06 -11.17 16.18
C GLU A 117 12.44 -10.49 16.24
N GLU A 118 13.52 -11.18 15.84
CA GLU A 118 14.86 -10.60 15.79
C GLU A 118 15.14 -9.84 14.50
N CYS A 119 14.58 -10.28 13.37
CA CYS A 119 14.85 -9.68 12.06
C CYS A 119 13.60 -9.18 11.31
N GLY A 120 12.41 -9.61 11.71
CA GLY A 120 11.13 -9.28 11.07
C GLY A 120 10.75 -10.21 9.90
N TRP A 121 11.53 -11.26 9.63
CA TRP A 121 11.19 -12.24 8.60
C TRP A 121 9.93 -13.02 8.98
N ALA A 122 9.05 -13.27 8.01
CA ALA A 122 7.86 -14.07 8.22
C ALA A 122 7.70 -15.07 7.08
N GLY A 123 7.40 -16.33 7.41
CA GLY A 123 7.19 -17.38 6.44
C GLY A 123 5.91 -17.20 5.62
N PRO A 124 5.74 -18.02 4.56
CA PRO A 124 4.50 -18.12 3.81
C PRO A 124 3.32 -18.36 4.73
N ARG A 125 2.22 -17.66 4.47
CA ARG A 125 1.11 -17.58 5.42
C ARG A 125 0.28 -18.85 5.51
N ASP A 126 0.18 -19.55 4.40
CA ASP A 126 -0.43 -20.87 4.23
C ASP A 126 0.24 -21.94 5.09
N LYS A 127 1.48 -21.70 5.54
CA LYS A 127 2.26 -22.62 6.37
C LYS A 127 2.28 -22.27 7.86
N TRP A 128 1.55 -21.25 8.30
CA TRP A 128 1.60 -20.87 9.71
C TRP A 128 0.93 -21.93 10.59
N PRO A 129 1.55 -22.33 11.71
CA PRO A 129 0.96 -23.31 12.61
C PRO A 129 -0.38 -22.79 13.12
N GLU A 130 -1.38 -23.66 13.10
CA GLU A 130 -2.66 -23.40 13.75
C GLU A 130 -2.38 -23.31 15.25
N LEU A 131 -2.45 -22.09 15.80
CA LEU A 131 -2.39 -21.93 17.23
C LEU A 131 -3.63 -22.60 17.81
N PRO A 132 -3.50 -23.36 18.90
CA PRO A 132 -4.65 -23.97 19.56
C PRO A 132 -5.68 -22.87 19.79
N GLU A 133 -6.94 -23.15 19.45
CA GLU A 133 -8.05 -22.27 19.76
C GLU A 133 -7.99 -22.06 21.28
N THR A 134 -7.46 -20.91 21.70
CA THR A 134 -7.54 -20.55 23.11
C THR A 134 -9.02 -20.42 23.35
N ASP A 135 -9.57 -21.30 24.18
CA ASP A 135 -10.90 -21.22 24.75
C ASP A 135 -11.00 -19.91 25.55
N SER A 136 -11.05 -18.79 24.84
CA SER A 136 -11.62 -17.58 25.38
C SER A 136 -13.11 -17.87 25.38
N GLU A 137 -13.56 -18.48 26.48
CA GLU A 137 -14.96 -18.55 26.87
C GLU A 137 -15.57 -17.19 26.53
N GLY A 138 -16.35 -17.19 25.45
CA GLY A 138 -17.02 -16.01 24.96
C GLY A 138 -17.90 -15.51 26.07
N SER A 139 -17.72 -14.24 26.42
CA SER A 139 -18.68 -13.49 27.20
C SER A 139 -20.05 -13.65 26.54
N ASP A 140 -20.88 -14.42 27.22
CA ASP A 140 -22.33 -14.45 27.14
C ASP A 140 -22.85 -13.00 27.06
N PHE A 141 -23.27 -12.61 25.86
CA PHE A 141 -23.94 -11.34 25.58
C PHE A 141 -25.16 -11.67 24.71
N SER A 142 -26.16 -12.24 25.40
CA SER A 142 -27.59 -12.06 25.19
C SER A 142 -28.09 -11.90 23.74
N ASP A 143 -28.63 -12.99 23.20
CA ASP A 143 -29.72 -12.92 22.22
C ASP A 143 -31.04 -13.05 23.00
N GLU A 144 -31.58 -11.92 23.46
CA GLU A 144 -33.02 -11.79 23.71
C GLU A 144 -33.68 -11.46 22.37
N ASP A 145 -34.38 -12.49 21.89
CA ASP A 145 -35.25 -12.55 20.72
C ASP A 145 -36.41 -11.54 20.93
N ASP A 146 -36.47 -10.50 20.11
CA ASP A 146 -37.69 -9.69 19.99
C ASP A 146 -38.03 -9.49 18.51
N SER A 147 -39.16 -10.11 18.18
CA SER A 147 -39.75 -10.26 16.87
C SER A 147 -40.38 -8.97 16.34
N GLU A 148 -40.61 -9.00 15.02
CA GLU A 148 -41.50 -8.14 14.23
C GLU A 148 -40.88 -6.87 13.60
N GLU A 149 -40.77 -6.86 12.28
CA GLU A 149 -41.62 -5.97 11.46
C GLU A 149 -41.53 -6.31 9.96
N GLY A 150 -42.70 -6.30 9.33
CA GLY A 150 -42.92 -6.67 7.94
C GLY A 150 -42.65 -5.56 6.93
N ASP A 151 -42.60 -6.01 5.67
CA ASP A 151 -42.96 -5.29 4.45
C ASP A 151 -42.02 -4.18 3.93
N SER A 152 -41.04 -4.58 3.11
CA SER A 152 -40.21 -3.63 2.32
C SER A 152 -40.02 -3.99 0.84
N GLU A 153 -40.74 -4.99 0.32
CA GLU A 153 -40.55 -5.47 -1.06
C GLU A 153 -41.29 -4.59 -2.09
N ALA A 154 -42.39 -3.92 -1.71
CA ALA A 154 -43.18 -3.12 -2.64
C ALA A 154 -42.57 -1.76 -3.04
N ARG A 155 -41.53 -1.28 -2.35
CA ARG A 155 -40.94 0.05 -2.64
C ARG A 155 -39.83 0.03 -3.69
N ARG A 156 -39.31 -1.14 -4.09
CA ARG A 156 -38.17 -1.26 -5.01
C ARG A 156 -38.54 -1.21 -6.51
N LYS A 157 -39.82 -1.36 -6.88
CA LYS A 157 -40.22 -1.36 -8.31
C LYS A 157 -40.65 -0.01 -8.89
N LYS A 158 -40.77 1.06 -8.09
CA LYS A 158 -41.25 2.36 -8.59
C LYS A 158 -40.16 3.37 -8.96
N THR A 159 -38.88 3.08 -8.69
CA THR A 159 -37.78 4.05 -8.91
C THR A 159 -36.93 3.80 -10.16
N GLU A 160 -37.12 2.67 -10.85
CA GLU A 160 -36.38 2.33 -12.07
C GLU A 160 -37.00 2.96 -13.33
N GLU A 161 -38.34 3.01 -13.44
CA GLU A 161 -39.03 3.61 -14.60
C GLU A 161 -38.88 5.14 -14.68
N ASP A 162 -38.80 5.84 -13.54
CA ASP A 162 -38.68 7.31 -13.52
C ASP A 162 -37.25 7.80 -13.87
N LYS A 163 -36.22 6.97 -13.68
CA LYS A 163 -34.82 7.32 -14.00
C LYS A 163 -34.47 7.09 -15.48
N ALA A 164 -35.14 6.18 -16.17
CA ALA A 164 -34.90 5.94 -17.59
C ALA A 164 -35.42 7.08 -18.49
N ARG A 165 -36.39 7.88 -18.03
CA ARG A 165 -37.01 8.93 -18.83
C ARG A 165 -36.28 10.28 -18.79
N THR A 166 -35.38 10.51 -17.82
CA THR A 166 -34.69 11.80 -17.64
C THR A 166 -33.31 11.88 -18.31
N LEU A 167 -32.72 10.77 -18.77
CA LEU A 167 -31.42 10.79 -19.47
C LEU A 167 -31.50 11.08 -20.98
N ALA A 168 -32.69 11.11 -21.59
CA ALA A 168 -32.82 11.31 -23.04
C ALA A 168 -32.79 12.78 -23.50
N ALA A 169 -32.78 13.75 -22.57
CA ALA A 169 -32.97 15.17 -22.91
C ALA A 169 -31.70 16.04 -22.95
N ASN A 170 -30.55 15.55 -22.47
CA ASN A 170 -29.35 16.40 -22.29
C ASN A 170 -28.04 15.76 -22.76
N THR A 171 -28.04 15.17 -23.96
CA THR A 171 -26.80 14.75 -24.62
C THR A 171 -26.37 15.81 -25.64
N PRO A 172 -25.29 16.58 -25.42
CA PRO A 172 -24.77 17.45 -26.46
C PRO A 172 -24.19 16.61 -27.61
N LYS A 173 -24.72 16.81 -28.82
CA LYS A 173 -24.17 16.23 -30.06
C LYS A 173 -22.82 16.89 -30.36
N VAL A 174 -21.73 16.19 -30.04
CA VAL A 174 -20.40 16.52 -30.54
C VAL A 174 -20.23 15.79 -31.88
N GLN A 175 -20.21 16.53 -32.99
CA GLN A 175 -19.82 16.00 -34.29
C GLN A 175 -18.30 16.10 -34.43
N ILE A 176 -17.63 14.95 -34.48
CA ILE A 176 -16.21 14.87 -34.83
C ILE A 176 -16.16 14.48 -36.31
N GLN A 177 -15.70 15.39 -37.16
CA GLN A 177 -15.37 15.11 -38.56
C GLN A 177 -13.99 14.48 -38.62
N LEU A 178 -13.95 13.18 -38.92
CA LEU A 178 -12.74 12.47 -39.31
C LEU A 178 -12.41 12.85 -40.75
N GLN A 179 -11.33 13.61 -40.96
CA GLN A 179 -10.74 13.79 -42.28
C GLN A 179 -9.83 12.61 -42.57
N THR A 180 -10.12 11.91 -43.67
CA THR A 180 -9.28 10.86 -44.24
C THR A 180 -8.42 11.50 -45.32
N ASP A 181 -7.10 11.55 -45.12
CA ASP A 181 -6.19 11.96 -46.18
C ASP A 181 -5.92 10.77 -47.11
N GLN A 182 -6.34 10.91 -48.36
CA GLN A 182 -6.04 10.01 -49.47
C GLN A 182 -4.78 10.47 -50.20
N ASP A 183 -4.03 9.47 -50.66
CA ASP A 183 -2.80 9.56 -51.44
C ASP A 183 -2.90 10.42 -52.70
N THR A 184 -1.86 11.21 -52.98
CA THR A 184 -1.54 11.66 -54.34
C THR A 184 -0.06 11.47 -54.64
N SER A 185 0.20 10.66 -55.66
CA SER A 185 1.48 10.31 -56.26
C SER A 185 2.04 11.38 -57.22
N ALA A 186 3.33 11.20 -57.54
CA ALA A 186 4.16 11.80 -58.61
C ALA A 186 4.93 13.08 -58.19
N SER A 187 6.23 13.26 -58.43
CA SER A 187 7.16 12.71 -59.44
C SER A 187 8.62 13.01 -59.07
N SER A 188 9.56 12.18 -59.55
CA SER A 188 11.03 12.34 -59.44
C SER A 188 11.57 13.50 -60.31
N PRO A 189 12.84 13.95 -60.12
CA PRO A 189 13.95 13.29 -60.83
C PRO A 189 15.29 13.18 -60.07
N SER A 190 16.10 12.25 -60.58
CA SER A 190 17.48 11.85 -60.27
C SER A 190 18.53 12.97 -60.07
N SER A 191 19.53 12.71 -59.21
CA SER A 191 20.93 12.47 -59.64
C SER A 191 21.88 12.11 -58.47
N GLN A 192 22.53 10.95 -58.62
CA GLN A 192 23.94 10.56 -58.33
C GLN A 192 24.70 11.29 -57.19
N ALA A 193 25.12 10.61 -56.12
CA ALA A 193 26.25 9.66 -55.95
C ALA A 193 27.49 10.34 -55.31
N ALA A 194 27.86 9.93 -54.09
CA ALA A 194 29.25 9.92 -53.62
C ALA A 194 29.38 9.05 -52.35
N VAL A 195 30.37 8.18 -52.38
CA VAL A 195 30.82 7.24 -51.35
C VAL A 195 31.71 7.98 -50.35
N GLY A 196 31.70 7.60 -49.06
CA GLY A 196 32.64 8.11 -48.08
C GLY A 196 32.53 7.39 -46.74
N GLU A 197 33.38 6.40 -46.54
CA GLU A 197 33.71 5.78 -45.25
C GLU A 197 34.33 6.83 -44.30
N GLY A 198 34.14 6.70 -42.98
CA GLY A 198 34.80 7.59 -42.04
C GLY A 198 34.42 7.34 -40.59
N SER A 199 35.34 6.73 -39.85
CA SER A 199 35.27 6.35 -38.45
C SER A 199 35.55 7.52 -37.49
N ASP A 200 35.22 7.24 -36.22
CA ASP A 200 35.84 7.76 -34.99
C ASP A 200 35.34 9.03 -34.29
N ASN A 201 35.18 8.81 -32.98
CA ASN A 201 35.43 9.71 -31.84
C ASN A 201 34.28 10.57 -31.29
N VAL A 202 33.62 10.02 -30.25
CA VAL A 202 32.93 10.83 -29.22
C VAL A 202 33.76 10.75 -27.94
N THR A 203 34.64 11.73 -27.75
CA THR A 203 35.39 11.91 -26.51
C THR A 203 34.49 12.59 -25.49
N VAL A 204 34.25 11.90 -24.38
CA VAL A 204 33.49 12.39 -23.22
C VAL A 204 34.47 13.11 -22.29
N GLU A 205 34.50 14.45 -22.30
CA GLU A 205 35.29 15.22 -21.33
C GLU A 205 34.44 15.75 -20.16
N LYS A 206 34.89 15.31 -18.99
CA LYS A 206 34.45 15.63 -17.63
C LYS A 206 34.77 17.09 -17.30
N PHE A 207 33.76 17.90 -16.98
CA PHE A 207 33.98 19.16 -16.26
C PHE A 207 34.00 18.88 -14.75
N LEU A 208 35.21 18.78 -14.21
CA LEU A 208 35.48 18.82 -12.77
C LEU A 208 35.45 20.29 -12.30
N PHE A 209 34.56 20.56 -11.35
CA PHE A 209 34.58 21.73 -10.48
C PHE A 209 35.88 21.77 -9.68
N ASN A 210 36.57 22.90 -9.66
CA ASN A 210 37.56 23.20 -8.63
C ASN A 210 37.31 24.59 -8.03
N ALA A 211 37.21 24.59 -6.71
CA ALA A 211 36.96 25.72 -5.84
C ALA A 211 38.17 26.65 -5.74
N ILE A 212 37.92 27.96 -5.65
CA ILE A 212 38.92 28.96 -5.26
C ILE A 212 38.55 29.47 -3.87
N ILE A 213 39.42 29.18 -2.90
CA ILE A 213 39.43 29.74 -1.56
C ILE A 213 40.39 30.94 -1.54
N HIS A 214 39.90 32.03 -0.96
CA HIS A 214 40.58 33.16 -0.30
C HIS A 214 42.06 33.44 -0.60
N LEU A 215 42.32 34.65 -1.14
CA LEU A 215 43.08 35.73 -0.48
C LEU A 215 42.73 37.07 -1.13
#